data_AF-A0AAW1BL40-F1
#
_entry.id   AF-A0AAW1BL40-F1
#
_cell.length_a   1.000
_cell.length_b   1.000
_cell.length_c   1.000
_cell.angle_alpha   90.00
_cell.angle_beta   90.00
_cell.angle_gamma   90.00
#
_symmetry.space_group_name_H-M   'P 1'
#
loop_
_entity.id
_entity.type
_entity.pdbx_description
1 polymer ?
#
loop_
_entity_poly.entity_id
_entity_poly.type
_entity_poly.pdbx_seq_one_letter_code
_entity_poly.pdbx_strand_id
1 'polypeptide(L)'
;MESSITEVPNGLLFAKWKYEIANKPSESIALRSAKKPSAQYDNVPEYKDRINLSENYTLSINNARIGDEKKFVCMLVTEDDVFEQATLVKVFKQPSQPEIVNQAEFLETEELKLLGECITRDGYPAGNITWFKNGAILQHAEEAVVIDEQTDLDKASGLYTIKSSLKYKPTKDDTGAQFTCTVTYFGPTGPEIIRSESAVLDIYYPTEKVQIEILSQRKTIKEGDNITLKCSGNGNPPPQEFLFFIPGELGPIRSSSFHVLTDVRRNATGKYRCSLTDESLIDSTTVTVHYLDLSLTPSGEVIKQIGEALPVSCTISSSKNATVFWLKDNNRMRSSPSFSSLQYQDAGNYICETTLQEVEGLKKSQILTLIVQGKPQIKMSKRTSTDGSYKTIACHVEGFPKPAVQWTSSGGVINKAKETKYINGKFISKIKIAPEENITLTCIAENLLERAVTSLNVSAISIPESDEPEEKSDDNRENINDQAKLIVGIVVGLLLAATVAGVAYWLYMKKSKSASKHLEIPNHLVAIPENKYRPTEA
;
A
#
# COMPACT_ATOMS: atom_id res chain seq x y z
N MET A 1 1.83 -43.90 56.04
CA MET A 1 0.95 -45.02 55.63
C MET A 1 0.22 -45.53 56.86
N GLU A 2 -1.08 -45.81 56.75
CA GLU A 2 -1.91 -46.35 57.83
C GLU A 2 -2.65 -47.59 57.31
N SER A 3 -2.64 -48.68 58.07
CA SER A 3 -3.41 -49.89 57.79
C SER A 3 -4.25 -50.22 59.01
N SER A 4 -5.56 -49.98 58.91
CA SER A 4 -6.50 -50.13 60.02
C SER A 4 -7.11 -51.53 60.09
N ILE A 5 -7.34 -52.01 61.31
CA ILE A 5 -8.15 -53.19 61.57
C ILE A 5 -9.61 -52.78 61.63
N THR A 6 -10.44 -53.30 60.73
CA THR A 6 -11.87 -52.94 60.65
C THR A 6 -12.76 -53.76 61.57
N GLU A 7 -12.33 -54.97 61.97
CA GLU A 7 -13.03 -55.81 62.96
C GLU A 7 -12.02 -56.50 63.89
N VAL A 8 -12.19 -56.32 65.21
CA VAL A 8 -11.35 -56.96 66.23
C VAL A 8 -12.08 -58.20 66.75
N PRO A 9 -11.48 -59.41 66.71
CA PRO A 9 -12.11 -60.63 67.21
C PRO A 9 -12.42 -60.57 68.70
N ASN A 10 -13.56 -61.15 69.10
CA ASN A 10 -13.89 -61.37 70.50
C ASN A 10 -12.85 -62.29 71.15
N GLY A 11 -12.35 -61.94 72.34
CA GLY A 11 -11.32 -62.72 73.03
C GLY A 11 -9.88 -62.49 72.54
N LEU A 12 -9.60 -61.36 71.86
CA LEU A 12 -8.24 -60.99 71.46
C LEU A 12 -7.27 -60.97 72.65
N LEU A 13 -6.17 -61.72 72.54
CA LEU A 13 -5.07 -61.73 73.52
C LEU A 13 -4.03 -60.66 73.17
N PHE A 14 -3.59 -60.63 71.92
CA PHE A 14 -2.66 -59.64 71.38
C PHE A 14 -2.74 -59.56 69.85
N ALA A 15 -2.35 -58.40 69.32
CA ALA A 15 -2.08 -58.20 67.90
C ALA A 15 -0.57 -58.07 67.69
N LYS A 16 -0.07 -58.64 66.60
CA LYS A 16 1.35 -58.64 66.24
C LYS A 16 1.50 -58.28 64.77
N TRP A 17 2.43 -57.37 64.50
CA TRP A 17 2.86 -57.06 63.14
C TRP A 17 4.21 -57.72 62.87
N LYS A 18 4.31 -58.39 61.73
CA LYS A 18 5.54 -58.96 61.18
C LYS A 18 5.68 -58.54 59.72
N TYR A 19 6.89 -58.51 59.18
CA TYR A 19 7.11 -58.33 57.75
C TYR A 19 7.81 -59.57 57.16
N GLU A 20 7.48 -59.86 55.92
CA GLU A 20 8.08 -60.98 55.17
C GLU A 20 9.39 -60.53 54.52
N ILE A 21 10.39 -61.40 54.62
CA ILE A 21 11.68 -61.23 53.95
C ILE A 21 11.84 -62.38 52.95
N ALA A 22 12.21 -62.06 51.71
CA ALA A 22 12.42 -63.08 50.70
C ALA A 22 13.44 -64.12 51.18
N ASN A 23 13.05 -65.40 51.15
CA ASN A 23 13.87 -66.54 51.54
C ASN A 23 14.37 -66.53 53.00
N LYS A 24 13.69 -65.83 53.91
CA LYS A 24 13.97 -65.81 55.36
C LYS A 24 12.67 -65.89 56.18
N PRO A 25 12.72 -66.34 57.45
CA PRO A 25 11.56 -66.28 58.32
C PRO A 25 11.09 -64.83 58.49
N SER A 26 9.78 -64.62 58.60
CA SER A 26 9.19 -63.31 58.86
C SER A 26 9.73 -62.73 60.17
N GLU A 27 10.10 -61.45 60.15
CA GLU A 27 10.57 -60.76 61.34
C GLU A 27 9.44 -59.98 62.00
N SER A 28 9.32 -60.11 63.31
CA SER A 28 8.37 -59.35 64.12
C SER A 28 8.88 -57.93 64.35
N ILE A 29 7.97 -56.96 64.37
CA ILE A 29 8.31 -55.52 64.51
C ILE A 29 7.58 -54.83 65.64
N ALA A 30 6.33 -55.20 65.90
CA ALA A 30 5.53 -54.58 66.95
C ALA A 30 4.46 -55.55 67.45
N LEU A 31 4.15 -55.48 68.74
CA LEU A 31 3.11 -56.27 69.39
C LEU A 31 2.36 -55.42 70.41
N ARG A 32 1.04 -55.56 70.46
CA ARG A 32 0.22 -54.95 71.52
C ARG A 32 -0.72 -55.98 72.12
N SER A 33 -0.66 -56.15 73.43
CA SER A 33 -1.59 -57.00 74.17
C SER A 33 -2.91 -56.28 74.42
N ALA A 34 -4.04 -56.98 74.32
CA ALA A 34 -5.34 -56.44 74.71
C ALA A 34 -5.43 -56.08 76.21
N LYS A 35 -4.55 -56.67 77.05
CA LYS A 35 -4.52 -56.44 78.50
C LYS A 35 -3.56 -55.33 78.93
N LYS A 36 -2.72 -54.80 78.02
CA LYS A 36 -1.69 -53.80 78.35
C LYS A 36 -1.85 -52.55 77.48
N PRO A 37 -1.80 -51.34 78.07
CA PRO A 37 -1.97 -50.11 77.31
C PRO A 37 -0.77 -49.82 76.40
N SER A 38 0.45 -50.26 76.70
CA SER A 38 1.64 -49.95 75.89
C SER A 38 1.91 -50.96 74.78
N ALA A 39 2.23 -50.49 73.58
CA ALA A 39 2.83 -51.32 72.53
C ALA A 39 4.28 -51.72 72.89
N GLN A 40 4.70 -52.89 72.41
CA GLN A 40 6.06 -53.41 72.51
C GLN A 40 6.64 -53.44 71.09
N TYR A 41 7.90 -53.04 70.95
CA TYR A 41 8.60 -52.98 69.67
C TYR A 41 9.82 -53.89 69.71
N ASP A 42 10.01 -54.66 68.65
CA ASP A 42 11.19 -55.50 68.51
C ASP A 42 12.40 -54.67 68.08
N ASN A 43 13.59 -55.13 68.42
CA ASN A 43 14.84 -54.43 68.10
C ASN A 43 15.22 -54.63 66.63
N VAL A 44 14.47 -53.97 65.73
CA VAL A 44 14.74 -53.95 64.29
C VAL A 44 15.30 -52.58 63.92
N PRO A 45 16.63 -52.46 63.64
CA PRO A 45 17.28 -51.17 63.42
C PRO A 45 16.65 -50.30 62.32
N GLU A 46 16.06 -50.91 61.28
CA GLU A 46 15.46 -50.17 60.16
C GLU A 46 14.17 -49.40 60.53
N TYR A 47 13.46 -49.86 61.57
CA TYR A 47 12.19 -49.28 62.03
C TYR A 47 12.28 -48.52 63.34
N LYS A 48 13.47 -48.49 63.96
CA LYS A 48 13.70 -47.75 65.20
C LYS A 48 13.25 -46.30 65.05
N ASP A 49 12.41 -45.84 65.98
CA ASP A 49 11.82 -44.50 66.04
C ASP A 49 10.93 -44.09 64.84
N ARG A 50 10.60 -45.03 63.95
CA ARG A 50 9.78 -44.80 62.74
C ARG A 50 8.41 -45.44 62.83
N ILE A 51 8.23 -46.46 63.65
CA ILE A 51 6.97 -47.19 63.74
C ILE A 51 6.16 -46.81 64.97
N ASN A 52 4.85 -46.74 64.81
CA ASN A 52 3.90 -46.58 65.91
C ASN A 52 2.78 -47.60 65.76
N LEU A 53 2.35 -48.19 66.87
CA LEU A 53 1.24 -49.14 66.92
C LEU A 53 0.15 -48.53 67.79
N SER A 54 -0.89 -48.04 67.14
CA SER A 54 -2.01 -47.32 67.76
C SER A 54 -3.00 -48.26 68.46
N GLU A 55 -3.95 -47.69 69.22
CA GLU A 55 -4.84 -48.45 70.14
C GLU A 55 -5.78 -49.39 69.40
N ASN A 56 -6.17 -49.02 68.18
CA ASN A 56 -6.92 -49.88 67.26
C ASN A 56 -6.02 -50.85 66.47
N TYR A 57 -4.79 -51.08 66.94
CA TYR A 57 -3.81 -51.99 66.36
C TYR A 57 -3.33 -51.62 64.94
N THR A 58 -3.54 -50.38 64.50
CA THR A 58 -2.99 -49.85 63.25
C THR A 58 -1.50 -49.59 63.40
N LEU A 59 -0.70 -50.19 62.52
CA LEU A 59 0.72 -49.89 62.35
C LEU A 59 0.87 -48.65 61.44
N SER A 60 1.60 -47.65 61.91
CA SER A 60 2.04 -46.53 61.09
C SER A 60 3.56 -46.48 61.00
N ILE A 61 4.05 -46.16 59.80
CA ILE A 61 5.48 -46.00 59.50
C ILE A 61 5.72 -44.54 59.07
N ASN A 62 6.52 -43.82 59.84
CA ASN A 62 6.94 -42.45 59.62
C ASN A 62 8.22 -42.40 58.78
N ASN A 63 8.36 -41.33 57.98
CA ASN A 63 9.51 -41.11 57.11
C ASN A 63 9.76 -42.28 56.14
N ALA A 64 8.72 -42.75 55.45
CA ALA A 64 8.80 -43.94 54.61
C ALA A 64 10.02 -43.94 53.66
N ARG A 65 10.68 -45.09 53.54
CA ARG A 65 11.85 -45.36 52.71
C ARG A 65 11.49 -46.42 51.68
N ILE A 66 12.21 -46.44 50.56
CA ILE A 66 12.00 -47.44 49.49
C ILE A 66 12.10 -48.87 50.03
N GLY A 67 13.00 -49.11 50.99
CA GLY A 67 13.14 -50.42 51.65
C GLY A 67 11.92 -50.86 52.48
N ASP A 68 10.95 -49.99 52.74
CA ASP A 68 9.69 -50.35 53.40
C ASP A 68 8.69 -51.01 52.42
N GLU A 69 8.99 -51.03 51.12
CA GLU A 69 8.18 -51.74 50.11
C GLU A 69 8.32 -53.26 50.27
N LYS A 70 7.54 -53.80 51.21
CA LYS A 70 7.54 -55.19 51.63
C LYS A 70 6.13 -55.63 51.99
N LYS A 71 5.93 -56.94 52.16
CA LYS A 71 4.67 -57.51 52.63
C LYS A 71 4.65 -57.52 54.16
N PHE A 72 3.70 -56.79 54.74
CA PHE A 72 3.46 -56.75 56.18
C PHE A 72 2.26 -57.63 56.51
N VAL A 73 2.34 -58.39 57.58
CA VAL A 73 1.30 -59.30 58.03
C VAL A 73 0.86 -58.87 59.42
N CYS A 74 -0.43 -58.57 59.53
CA CYS A 74 -1.11 -58.41 60.81
C CYS A 74 -1.56 -59.79 61.29
N MET A 75 -1.22 -60.14 62.52
CA MET A 75 -1.57 -61.39 63.16
C MET A 75 -2.37 -61.07 64.43
N LEU A 76 -3.62 -61.52 64.49
CA LEU A 76 -4.50 -61.40 65.65
C LEU A 76 -4.64 -62.77 66.31
N VAL A 77 -4.29 -62.84 67.60
CA VAL A 77 -4.27 -64.10 68.35
C VAL A 77 -5.34 -64.07 69.42
N THR A 78 -6.21 -65.08 69.40
CA THR A 78 -7.23 -65.35 70.43
C THR A 78 -6.86 -66.63 71.20
N GLU A 79 -7.70 -67.06 72.15
CA GLU A 79 -7.47 -68.34 72.86
C GLU A 79 -7.59 -69.56 71.92
N ASP A 80 -8.46 -69.48 70.92
CA ASP A 80 -8.83 -70.62 70.07
C ASP A 80 -8.25 -70.55 68.65
N ASP A 81 -7.93 -69.36 68.14
CA ASP A 81 -7.54 -69.16 66.73
C ASP A 81 -6.52 -68.03 66.51
N VAL A 82 -5.86 -68.08 65.35
CA VAL A 82 -4.89 -67.13 64.83
C VAL A 82 -5.33 -66.62 63.47
N PHE A 83 -5.65 -65.35 63.39
CA PHE A 83 -6.03 -64.68 62.13
C PHE A 83 -4.83 -63.93 61.57
N GLU A 84 -4.43 -64.24 60.34
CA GLU A 84 -3.37 -63.51 59.63
C GLU A 84 -3.92 -62.84 58.37
N GLN A 85 -3.63 -61.56 58.21
CA GLN A 85 -3.92 -60.83 56.98
C GLN A 85 -2.68 -60.05 56.53
N ALA A 86 -2.33 -60.21 55.26
CA ALA A 86 -1.19 -59.55 54.67
C ALA A 86 -1.59 -58.35 53.83
N THR A 87 -0.74 -57.33 53.84
CA THR A 87 -0.81 -56.18 52.95
C THR A 87 0.56 -55.90 52.34
N LEU A 88 0.59 -55.55 51.06
CA LEU A 88 1.81 -55.12 50.37
C LEU A 88 1.94 -53.61 50.51
N VAL A 89 2.96 -53.15 51.21
CA VAL A 89 3.30 -51.73 51.29
C VAL A 89 3.95 -51.34 49.96
N LYS A 90 3.46 -50.26 49.35
CA LYS A 90 4.06 -49.62 48.18
C LYS A 90 4.56 -48.24 48.56
N VAL A 91 5.74 -47.88 48.06
CA VAL A 91 6.38 -46.59 48.36
C VAL A 91 6.39 -45.74 47.11
N PHE A 92 6.03 -44.46 47.27
CA PHE A 92 6.00 -43.50 46.18
C PHE A 92 6.76 -42.24 46.59
N LYS A 93 7.55 -41.70 45.66
CA LYS A 93 8.18 -40.39 45.78
C LYS A 93 7.93 -39.63 44.48
N GLN A 94 7.24 -38.50 44.60
CA GLN A 94 7.02 -37.57 43.50
C GLN A 94 8.37 -37.04 42.98
N PRO A 95 8.60 -37.06 41.66
CA PRO A 95 9.81 -36.54 41.08
C PRO A 95 9.83 -34.99 41.06
N SER A 96 11.00 -34.40 40.80
CA SER A 96 11.14 -32.96 40.62
C SER A 96 10.35 -32.47 39.40
N GLN A 97 10.00 -31.18 39.43
CA GLN A 97 9.46 -30.49 38.25
C GLN A 97 10.36 -30.77 37.03
N PRO A 98 9.82 -31.25 35.89
CA PRO A 98 10.62 -31.49 34.70
C PRO A 98 11.08 -30.17 34.09
N GLU A 99 12.36 -30.11 33.70
CA GLU A 99 13.01 -28.93 33.13
C GLU A 99 13.65 -29.28 31.79
N ILE A 100 13.45 -28.42 30.78
CA ILE A 100 14.11 -28.54 29.48
C ILE A 100 15.43 -27.77 29.54
N VAL A 101 16.55 -28.48 29.60
CA VAL A 101 17.90 -27.93 29.63
C VAL A 101 18.60 -28.13 28.29
N ASN A 102 19.79 -27.54 28.13
CA ASN A 102 20.62 -27.67 26.93
C ASN A 102 19.85 -27.35 25.63
N GLN A 103 19.00 -26.32 25.69
CA GLN A 103 18.18 -25.90 24.56
C GLN A 103 19.06 -25.38 23.42
N ALA A 104 18.72 -25.73 22.18
CA ALA A 104 19.32 -25.08 21.03
C ALA A 104 18.95 -23.58 21.00
N GLU A 105 19.86 -22.76 20.48
CA GLU A 105 19.59 -21.34 20.25
C GLU A 105 18.54 -21.14 19.14
N PHE A 106 18.63 -21.96 18.09
CA PHE A 106 17.70 -22.00 16.96
C PHE A 106 17.74 -23.39 16.30
N LEU A 107 16.69 -23.69 15.54
CA LEU A 107 16.58 -24.89 14.72
C LEU A 107 16.50 -24.51 13.24
N GLU A 108 17.20 -25.24 12.37
CA GLU A 108 17.18 -25.00 10.93
C GLU A 108 16.22 -25.98 10.26
N THR A 109 15.39 -25.50 9.33
CA THR A 109 14.56 -26.38 8.51
C THR A 109 15.43 -27.34 7.72
N GLU A 110 14.91 -28.52 7.45
CA GLU A 110 15.61 -29.60 6.75
C GLU A 110 16.74 -30.30 7.54
N GLU A 111 17.13 -29.81 8.72
CA GLU A 111 18.13 -30.44 9.59
C GLU A 111 17.51 -31.02 10.87
N LEU A 112 17.88 -32.26 11.19
CA LEU A 112 17.52 -32.90 12.47
C LEU A 112 18.55 -32.50 13.54
N LYS A 113 18.16 -31.59 14.44
CA LYS A 113 19.05 -31.03 15.48
C LYS A 113 18.51 -31.29 16.89
N LEU A 114 19.39 -31.36 17.89
CA LEU A 114 19.00 -31.44 19.29
C LEU A 114 18.24 -30.18 19.68
N LEU A 115 16.98 -30.32 20.08
CA LEU A 115 16.16 -29.23 20.59
C LEU A 115 16.49 -28.94 22.05
N GLY A 116 16.61 -29.99 22.86
CA GLY A 116 16.91 -29.90 24.28
C GLY A 116 16.72 -31.23 24.99
N GLU A 117 16.98 -31.22 26.29
CA GLU A 117 16.92 -32.41 27.15
C GLU A 117 15.98 -32.13 28.32
N CYS A 118 14.92 -32.94 28.45
CA CYS A 118 14.02 -32.88 29.58
C CYS A 118 14.57 -33.73 30.72
N ILE A 119 14.74 -33.15 31.90
CA ILE A 119 15.28 -33.82 33.08
C ILE A 119 14.30 -33.73 34.24
N THR A 120 14.04 -34.87 34.89
CA THR A 120 13.27 -34.97 36.13
C THR A 120 13.98 -35.90 37.11
N ARG A 121 14.07 -35.52 38.38
CA ARG A 121 14.95 -36.14 39.38
C ARG A 121 14.18 -36.74 40.54
N ASP A 122 14.82 -37.64 41.27
CA ASP A 122 14.41 -38.11 42.59
C ASP A 122 13.03 -38.78 42.67
N GLY A 123 12.56 -39.41 41.58
CA GLY A 123 11.28 -40.11 41.52
C GLY A 123 11.35 -41.60 41.91
N TYR A 124 10.27 -42.13 42.50
CA TYR A 124 10.11 -43.56 42.72
C TYR A 124 8.62 -43.96 42.74
N PRO A 125 8.21 -45.03 42.03
CA PRO A 125 8.94 -45.78 41.00
C PRO A 125 9.37 -44.91 39.81
N ALA A 126 10.17 -45.46 38.90
CA ALA A 126 10.55 -44.75 37.67
C ALA A 126 9.31 -44.41 36.83
N GLY A 127 9.17 -43.13 36.47
CA GLY A 127 8.18 -42.65 35.50
C GLY A 127 8.69 -42.72 34.05
N ASN A 128 7.97 -42.06 33.15
CA ASN A 128 8.36 -41.88 31.75
C ASN A 128 8.19 -40.42 31.30
N ILE A 129 8.94 -40.00 30.28
CA ILE A 129 8.83 -38.66 29.70
C ILE A 129 8.09 -38.73 28.36
N THR A 130 7.21 -37.77 28.12
CA THR A 130 6.52 -37.60 26.84
C THR A 130 6.68 -36.16 26.37
N TRP A 131 7.07 -35.98 25.11
CA TRP A 131 7.24 -34.66 24.50
C TRP A 131 5.99 -34.21 23.78
N PHE A 132 5.75 -32.89 23.80
CA PHE A 132 4.59 -32.25 23.18
C PHE A 132 5.02 -31.03 22.37
N LYS A 133 4.41 -30.87 21.19
CA LYS A 133 4.47 -29.65 20.37
C LYS A 133 3.07 -29.05 20.30
N ASN A 134 2.90 -27.81 20.77
CA ASN A 134 1.61 -27.12 20.80
C ASN A 134 0.49 -27.94 21.49
N GLY A 135 0.84 -28.70 22.52
CA GLY A 135 -0.08 -29.58 23.25
C GLY A 135 -0.39 -30.93 22.58
N ALA A 136 0.15 -31.20 21.38
CA ALA A 136 0.04 -32.50 20.73
C ALA A 136 1.28 -33.36 21.01
N ILE A 137 1.08 -34.65 21.29
CA ILE A 137 2.17 -35.61 21.55
C ILE A 137 3.06 -35.74 20.31
N LEU A 138 4.38 -35.63 20.51
CA LEU A 138 5.37 -35.92 19.49
C LEU A 138 5.64 -37.43 19.48
N GLN A 139 5.38 -38.08 18.35
CA GLN A 139 5.68 -39.49 18.13
C GLN A 139 7.06 -39.63 17.49
N HIS A 140 7.78 -40.69 17.86
CA HIS A 140 9.07 -41.00 17.26
C HIS A 140 8.93 -41.24 15.75
N ALA A 141 9.75 -40.55 14.97
CA ALA A 141 9.85 -40.65 13.53
C ALA A 141 11.33 -40.45 13.15
N GLU A 142 12.01 -41.49 12.66
CA GLU A 142 13.47 -41.52 12.49
C GLU A 142 14.06 -40.31 11.74
N GLU A 143 13.32 -39.74 10.80
CA GLU A 143 13.78 -38.61 9.97
C GLU A 143 13.36 -37.22 10.49
N ALA A 144 12.45 -37.14 11.47
CA ALA A 144 11.85 -35.88 11.90
C ALA A 144 11.83 -35.65 13.42
N VAL A 145 11.69 -36.72 14.20
CA VAL A 145 11.52 -36.69 15.65
C VAL A 145 12.25 -37.89 16.26
N VAL A 146 13.43 -37.67 16.83
CA VAL A 146 14.18 -38.71 17.54
C VAL A 146 14.16 -38.40 19.02
N ILE A 147 13.68 -39.35 19.81
CA ILE A 147 13.50 -39.23 21.25
C ILE A 147 14.30 -40.35 21.89
N ASP A 148 15.36 -39.96 22.61
CA ASP A 148 16.21 -40.89 23.34
C ASP A 148 15.91 -40.73 24.84
N GLU A 149 15.56 -41.80 25.54
CA GLU A 149 15.27 -41.78 26.98
C GLU A 149 16.30 -42.59 27.77
N GLN A 150 16.75 -42.02 28.89
CA GLN A 150 17.68 -42.62 29.82
C GLN A 150 17.14 -42.52 31.25
N THR A 151 17.21 -43.63 31.98
CA THR A 151 16.85 -43.68 33.41
C THR A 151 18.08 -44.05 34.24
N ASP A 152 18.49 -43.14 35.11
CA ASP A 152 19.62 -43.28 36.01
C ASP A 152 19.11 -43.59 37.44
N LEU A 153 19.61 -44.68 38.05
CA LEU A 153 19.31 -45.03 39.45
C LEU A 153 20.43 -44.51 40.36
N ASP A 154 20.08 -43.64 41.32
CA ASP A 154 20.98 -43.31 42.41
C ASP A 154 21.04 -44.48 43.41
N LYS A 155 22.18 -45.16 43.47
CA LYS A 155 22.39 -46.33 44.34
C LYS A 155 22.34 -45.98 45.83
N ALA A 156 22.57 -44.71 46.21
CA ALA A 156 22.56 -44.30 47.61
C ALA A 156 21.14 -44.09 48.14
N SER A 157 20.31 -43.38 47.37
CA SER A 157 18.91 -43.09 47.76
C SER A 157 17.91 -44.12 47.25
N GLY A 158 18.24 -44.87 46.20
CA GLY A 158 17.35 -45.77 45.48
C GLY A 158 16.37 -45.05 44.51
N LEU A 159 16.57 -43.75 44.27
CA LEU A 159 15.68 -42.92 43.47
C LEU A 159 16.11 -42.84 42.01
N TYR A 160 15.15 -42.62 41.13
CA TYR A 160 15.36 -42.51 39.69
C TYR A 160 15.43 -41.06 39.23
N THR A 161 16.41 -40.77 38.38
CA THR A 161 16.46 -39.58 37.54
C THR A 161 16.23 -40.00 36.11
N ILE A 162 15.26 -39.40 35.44
CA ILE A 162 14.91 -39.72 34.05
C ILE A 162 15.27 -38.52 33.20
N LYS A 163 15.90 -38.79 32.07
CA LYS A 163 16.31 -37.81 31.07
C LYS A 163 15.76 -38.24 29.72
N SER A 164 15.23 -37.30 28.95
CA SER A 164 14.85 -37.54 27.57
C SER A 164 15.38 -36.44 26.68
N SER A 165 16.12 -36.80 25.64
CA SER A 165 16.67 -35.86 24.66
C SER A 165 15.78 -35.87 23.42
N LEU A 166 15.37 -34.69 22.95
CA LEU A 166 14.55 -34.52 21.76
C LEU A 166 15.40 -33.93 20.63
N LYS A 167 15.59 -34.67 19.55
CA LYS A 167 16.04 -34.12 18.27
C LYS A 167 14.84 -33.92 17.37
N TYR A 168 14.75 -32.75 16.75
CA TYR A 168 13.59 -32.32 15.98
C TYR A 168 14.01 -31.64 14.69
N LYS A 169 13.37 -32.02 13.58
CA LYS A 169 13.53 -31.42 12.26
C LYS A 169 12.36 -30.47 12.03
N PRO A 170 12.53 -29.14 12.16
CA PRO A 170 11.41 -28.21 12.10
C PRO A 170 10.94 -27.95 10.67
N THR A 171 9.71 -27.47 10.56
CA THR A 171 9.17 -26.84 9.35
C THR A 171 8.93 -25.34 9.61
N LYS A 172 8.68 -24.56 8.54
CA LYS A 172 8.40 -23.12 8.67
C LYS A 172 7.19 -22.81 9.57
N ASP A 173 6.21 -23.71 9.57
CA ASP A 173 4.98 -23.58 10.35
C ASP A 173 5.22 -23.76 11.86
N ASP A 174 6.41 -24.24 12.25
CA ASP A 174 6.80 -24.37 13.65
C ASP A 174 7.29 -23.04 14.27
N THR A 175 7.26 -21.93 13.52
CA THR A 175 7.61 -20.61 14.04
C THR A 175 6.69 -20.24 15.21
N GLY A 176 7.29 -20.03 16.39
CA GLY A 176 6.54 -19.77 17.63
C GLY A 176 5.88 -21.00 18.26
N ALA A 177 6.20 -22.21 17.77
CA ALA A 177 5.73 -23.44 18.38
C ALA A 177 6.29 -23.60 19.81
N GLN A 178 5.46 -24.15 20.69
CA GLN A 178 5.81 -24.40 22.08
C GLN A 178 6.10 -25.88 22.31
N PHE A 179 7.31 -26.16 22.79
CA PHE A 179 7.77 -27.50 23.12
C PHE A 179 7.77 -27.69 24.63
N THR A 180 7.11 -28.76 25.08
CA THR A 180 7.00 -29.09 26.51
C THR A 180 7.22 -30.57 26.70
N CYS A 181 7.71 -30.97 27.86
CA CYS A 181 7.77 -32.36 28.26
C CYS A 181 6.89 -32.61 29.49
N THR A 182 6.29 -33.79 29.55
CA THR A 182 5.55 -34.26 30.73
C THR A 182 6.19 -35.51 31.29
N VAL A 183 6.34 -35.58 32.60
CA VAL A 183 6.66 -36.83 33.29
C VAL A 183 5.36 -37.48 33.78
N THR A 184 5.12 -38.74 33.43
CA THR A 184 4.08 -39.56 34.07
C THR A 184 4.74 -40.43 35.13
N TYR A 185 4.30 -40.32 36.38
CA TYR A 185 4.82 -41.11 37.51
C TYR A 185 3.66 -41.77 38.26
N PHE A 186 3.95 -42.81 39.05
CA PHE A 186 2.93 -43.46 39.87
C PHE A 186 2.91 -42.84 41.27
N GLY A 187 1.75 -42.35 41.67
CA GLY A 187 1.42 -41.94 43.03
C GLY A 187 0.53 -42.97 43.74
N PRO A 188 0.13 -42.69 45.00
CA PRO A 188 -0.70 -43.60 45.79
C PRO A 188 -2.10 -43.80 45.20
N THR A 189 -2.60 -42.84 44.43
CA THR A 189 -3.93 -42.87 43.79
C THR A 189 -3.91 -43.34 42.33
N GLY A 190 -2.73 -43.65 41.78
CA GLY A 190 -2.55 -44.04 40.38
C GLY A 190 -1.54 -43.16 39.63
N PRO A 191 -1.56 -43.14 38.29
CA PRO A 191 -0.65 -42.33 37.50
C PRO A 191 -0.97 -40.84 37.62
N GLU A 192 0.06 -40.03 37.82
CA GLU A 192 0.03 -38.58 37.92
C GLU A 192 0.99 -37.98 36.90
N ILE A 193 0.77 -36.72 36.51
CA ILE A 193 1.51 -36.06 35.44
C ILE A 193 2.00 -34.68 35.91
N ILE A 194 3.28 -34.38 35.64
CA ILE A 194 3.86 -33.04 35.82
C ILE A 194 4.37 -32.54 34.48
N ARG A 195 4.03 -31.31 34.08
CA ARG A 195 4.42 -30.70 32.81
C ARG A 195 5.46 -29.63 33.01
N SER A 196 6.49 -29.58 32.16
CA SER A 196 7.53 -28.55 32.16
C SER A 196 6.99 -27.18 31.75
N GLU A 197 7.82 -26.16 31.96
CA GLU A 197 7.67 -24.89 31.25
C GLU A 197 7.84 -25.07 29.73
N SER A 198 7.28 -24.15 28.95
CA SER A 198 7.35 -24.19 27.48
C SER A 198 8.68 -23.60 26.98
N ALA A 199 9.36 -24.35 26.11
CA ALA A 199 10.48 -23.85 25.31
C ALA A 199 9.97 -23.38 23.94
N VAL A 200 10.42 -22.20 23.50
CA VAL A 200 10.12 -21.62 22.18
C VAL A 200 11.46 -21.27 21.54
N LEU A 201 11.72 -21.83 20.35
CA LEU A 201 12.96 -21.65 19.63
C LEU A 201 12.72 -20.89 18.32
N ASP A 202 13.70 -20.12 17.88
CA ASP A 202 13.68 -19.51 16.57
C ASP A 202 13.89 -20.57 15.49
N ILE A 203 13.05 -20.54 14.46
CA ILE A 203 13.11 -21.46 13.33
C ILE A 203 13.76 -20.74 12.15
N TYR A 204 14.96 -21.18 11.78
CA TYR A 204 15.70 -20.65 10.65
C TYR A 204 15.39 -21.42 9.39
N TYR A 205 15.21 -20.68 8.30
CA TYR A 205 14.91 -21.25 6.99
C TYR A 205 15.42 -20.33 5.88
N PRO A 206 15.86 -20.92 4.75
CA PRO A 206 16.40 -20.15 3.64
C PRO A 206 15.33 -19.28 2.97
N THR A 207 15.79 -18.25 2.27
CA THR A 207 14.94 -17.44 1.40
C THR A 207 14.52 -18.27 0.19
N GLU A 208 13.22 -18.29 -0.09
CA GLU A 208 12.61 -18.94 -1.26
C GLU A 208 12.09 -17.94 -2.29
N LYS A 209 11.85 -16.70 -1.86
CA LYS A 209 11.35 -15.61 -2.70
C LYS A 209 12.10 -14.33 -2.40
N VAL A 210 12.58 -13.69 -3.46
CA VAL A 210 13.09 -12.33 -3.44
C VAL A 210 12.03 -11.41 -4.03
N GLN A 211 11.95 -10.19 -3.54
CA GLN A 211 11.04 -9.16 -4.07
C GLN A 211 11.78 -7.85 -4.22
N ILE A 212 11.64 -7.21 -5.39
CA ILE A 212 12.12 -5.84 -5.65
C ILE A 212 10.95 -4.85 -5.66
N GLU A 213 11.12 -3.75 -4.92
CA GLU A 213 10.16 -2.65 -4.83
C GLU A 213 10.85 -1.33 -5.22
N ILE A 214 10.14 -0.47 -5.95
CA ILE A 214 10.63 0.86 -6.31
C ILE A 214 9.96 1.87 -5.39
N LEU A 215 10.76 2.46 -4.49
CA LEU A 215 10.30 3.49 -3.57
C LEU A 215 10.60 4.87 -4.16
N SER A 216 9.57 5.71 -4.25
CA SER A 216 9.70 7.11 -4.68
C SER A 216 8.72 7.98 -3.91
N GLN A 217 9.07 9.25 -3.73
CA GLN A 217 8.18 10.26 -3.15
C GLN A 217 7.04 10.64 -4.10
N ARG A 218 7.18 10.35 -5.40
CA ARG A 218 6.21 10.68 -6.45
C ARG A 218 5.60 9.40 -7.00
N LYS A 219 4.31 9.47 -7.37
CA LYS A 219 3.60 8.35 -8.02
C LYS A 219 4.16 8.07 -9.42
N THR A 220 4.61 9.10 -10.12
CA THR A 220 5.24 9.03 -11.44
C THR A 220 6.66 9.56 -11.36
N ILE A 221 7.60 8.81 -11.94
CA ILE A 221 9.03 9.13 -11.92
C ILE A 221 9.35 9.97 -13.15
N LYS A 222 9.96 11.13 -12.96
CA LYS A 222 10.38 12.08 -14.00
C LYS A 222 11.89 12.27 -14.01
N GLU A 223 12.43 12.84 -15.09
CA GLU A 223 13.84 13.22 -15.10
C GLU A 223 14.17 14.18 -13.96
N GLY A 224 15.25 13.89 -13.24
CA GLY A 224 15.69 14.63 -12.05
C GLY A 224 15.12 14.13 -10.73
N ASP A 225 14.19 13.17 -10.73
CA ASP A 225 13.70 12.54 -9.51
C ASP A 225 14.76 11.60 -8.90
N ASN A 226 14.57 11.27 -7.63
CA ASN A 226 15.35 10.24 -6.94
C ASN A 226 14.44 9.02 -6.69
N ILE A 227 14.99 7.82 -6.88
CA ILE A 227 14.30 6.56 -6.59
C ILE A 227 15.17 5.68 -5.69
N THR A 228 14.54 4.84 -4.89
CA THR A 228 15.23 3.85 -4.06
C THR A 228 14.73 2.47 -4.44
N LEU A 229 15.66 1.61 -4.86
CA LEU A 229 15.42 0.19 -5.04
C LEU A 229 15.45 -0.44 -3.66
N LYS A 230 14.36 -1.11 -3.26
CA LYS A 230 14.30 -1.92 -2.06
C LYS A 230 14.22 -3.38 -2.48
N CYS A 231 15.02 -4.22 -1.85
CA CYS A 231 15.01 -5.65 -2.05
C CYS A 231 14.85 -6.40 -0.73
N SER A 232 14.02 -7.43 -0.73
CA SER A 232 13.75 -8.25 0.45
C SER A 232 13.66 -9.74 0.10
N GLY A 233 14.17 -10.58 0.99
CA GLY A 233 14.00 -12.03 0.97
C GLY A 233 13.08 -12.49 2.09
N ASN A 234 12.30 -13.54 1.86
CA ASN A 234 11.35 -14.07 2.84
C ASN A 234 11.96 -15.08 3.85
N GLY A 235 13.28 -15.29 3.86
CA GLY A 235 13.94 -16.22 4.78
C GLY A 235 14.01 -15.70 6.22
N ASN A 236 14.34 -16.60 7.15
CA ASN A 236 14.62 -16.27 8.54
C ASN A 236 15.99 -16.84 8.95
N PRO A 237 16.97 -16.01 9.36
CA PRO A 237 16.93 -14.56 9.29
C PRO A 237 16.87 -14.05 7.84
N PRO A 238 16.36 -12.83 7.60
CA PRO A 238 16.32 -12.25 6.26
C PRO A 238 17.75 -12.04 5.72
N PRO A 239 17.97 -12.13 4.39
CA PRO A 239 19.28 -11.87 3.80
C PRO A 239 19.74 -10.45 4.07
N GLN A 240 21.03 -10.31 4.39
CA GLN A 240 21.62 -9.01 4.74
C GLN A 240 22.11 -8.22 3.51
N GLU A 241 22.37 -8.91 2.40
CA GLU A 241 22.92 -8.33 1.19
C GLU A 241 22.25 -8.92 -0.06
N PHE A 242 22.21 -8.08 -1.10
CA PHE A 242 21.61 -8.38 -2.40
C PHE A 242 22.46 -7.81 -3.53
N LEU A 243 22.23 -8.33 -4.74
CA LEU A 243 22.78 -7.78 -5.98
C LEU A 243 21.68 -7.04 -6.75
N PHE A 244 21.92 -5.77 -7.07
CA PHE A 244 21.04 -4.95 -7.89
C PHE A 244 21.57 -4.85 -9.32
N PHE A 245 20.72 -5.19 -10.28
CA PHE A 245 21.01 -5.06 -11.71
C PHE A 245 20.25 -3.85 -12.25
N ILE A 246 21.00 -2.81 -12.62
CA ILE A 246 20.48 -1.51 -13.02
C ILE A 246 20.73 -1.31 -14.52
N PRO A 247 19.72 -0.88 -15.31
CA PRO A 247 19.92 -0.59 -16.72
C PRO A 247 21.04 0.43 -16.95
N GLY A 248 22.01 0.09 -17.81
CA GLY A 248 23.13 0.95 -18.17
C GLY A 248 24.39 0.78 -17.31
N GLU A 249 24.31 0.07 -16.19
CA GLU A 249 25.48 -0.28 -15.37
C GLU A 249 26.19 -1.52 -15.93
N LEU A 250 27.54 -1.53 -15.85
CA LEU A 250 28.37 -2.59 -16.43
C LEU A 250 28.29 -3.92 -15.65
N GLY A 251 27.73 -3.92 -14.44
CA GLY A 251 27.61 -5.11 -13.60
C GLY A 251 26.64 -4.91 -12.43
N PRO A 252 26.38 -5.97 -11.65
CA PRO A 252 25.54 -5.87 -10.47
C PRO A 252 26.20 -5.05 -9.37
N ILE A 253 25.40 -4.30 -8.64
CA ILE A 253 25.82 -3.55 -7.46
C ILE A 253 25.45 -4.35 -6.22
N ARG A 254 26.45 -4.74 -5.43
CA ARG A 254 26.22 -5.36 -4.12
C ARG A 254 25.85 -4.27 -3.12
N SER A 255 24.74 -4.45 -2.43
CA SER A 255 24.30 -3.55 -1.38
C SER A 255 23.47 -4.28 -0.33
N SER A 256 23.08 -3.55 0.71
CA SER A 256 22.08 -4.00 1.69
C SER A 256 20.69 -4.16 1.04
N SER A 257 19.61 -4.14 1.82
CA SER A 257 18.25 -4.14 1.29
C SER A 257 17.88 -2.90 0.45
N PHE A 258 18.72 -1.86 0.38
CA PHE A 258 18.40 -0.61 -0.31
C PHE A 258 19.54 -0.10 -1.22
N HIS A 259 19.18 0.40 -2.39
CA HIS A 259 20.07 1.13 -3.28
C HIS A 259 19.41 2.40 -3.83
N VAL A 260 20.06 3.55 -3.70
CA VAL A 260 19.48 4.86 -4.08
C VAL A 260 20.06 5.33 -5.41
N LEU A 261 19.17 5.74 -6.32
CA LEU A 261 19.51 6.38 -7.58
C LEU A 261 19.02 7.83 -7.53
N THR A 262 19.93 8.76 -7.75
CA THR A 262 19.65 10.20 -7.72
C THR A 262 19.71 10.81 -9.12
N ASP A 263 18.94 11.88 -9.35
CA ASP A 263 18.91 12.61 -10.62
C ASP A 263 18.67 11.67 -11.83
N VAL A 264 17.67 10.80 -11.74
CA VAL A 264 17.42 9.80 -12.77
C VAL A 264 17.12 10.45 -14.12
N ARG A 265 17.68 9.89 -15.20
CA ARG A 265 17.51 10.39 -16.57
C ARG A 265 16.75 9.38 -17.43
N ARG A 266 16.34 9.77 -18.64
CA ARG A 266 15.55 8.89 -19.53
C ARG A 266 16.22 7.55 -19.86
N ASN A 267 17.55 7.47 -19.82
CA ASN A 267 18.31 6.24 -20.02
C ASN A 267 18.20 5.25 -18.84
N ALA A 268 17.75 5.70 -17.67
CA ALA A 268 17.45 4.84 -16.53
C ALA A 268 16.10 4.10 -16.71
N THR A 269 15.34 4.39 -17.76
CA THR A 269 14.16 3.60 -18.11
C THR A 269 14.58 2.18 -18.48
N GLY A 270 14.00 1.18 -17.81
CA GLY A 270 14.31 -0.21 -18.11
C GLY A 270 13.88 -1.18 -17.01
N LYS A 271 14.34 -2.42 -17.17
CA LYS A 271 14.05 -3.53 -16.25
C LYS A 271 15.13 -3.61 -15.17
N TYR A 272 14.73 -3.27 -13.95
CA TYR A 272 15.54 -3.41 -12.74
C TYR A 272 15.37 -4.81 -12.18
N ARG A 273 16.45 -5.41 -11.69
CA ARG A 273 16.41 -6.72 -11.06
C ARG A 273 17.14 -6.70 -9.73
N CYS A 274 16.69 -7.53 -8.81
CA CYS A 274 17.42 -7.82 -7.58
C CYS A 274 17.57 -9.33 -7.41
N SER A 275 18.70 -9.77 -6.88
CA SER A 275 18.94 -11.16 -6.51
C SER A 275 19.60 -11.33 -5.16
N LEU A 276 19.61 -12.57 -4.67
CA LEU A 276 20.57 -13.01 -3.67
C LEU A 276 22.02 -12.90 -4.21
N THR A 277 23.00 -12.93 -3.31
CA THR A 277 24.43 -12.79 -3.67
C THR A 277 24.98 -13.95 -4.49
N ASP A 278 24.31 -15.10 -4.47
CA ASP A 278 24.62 -16.28 -5.28
C ASP A 278 23.80 -16.35 -6.58
N GLU A 279 22.98 -15.33 -6.85
CA GLU A 279 22.08 -15.23 -8.01
C GLU A 279 21.03 -16.36 -8.12
N SER A 280 20.83 -17.16 -7.06
CA SER A 280 19.90 -18.31 -7.07
C SER A 280 18.43 -17.90 -7.21
N LEU A 281 18.06 -16.74 -6.67
CA LEU A 281 16.72 -16.16 -6.73
C LEU A 281 16.78 -14.72 -7.23
N ILE A 282 15.95 -14.42 -8.24
CA ILE A 282 15.87 -13.12 -8.90
C ILE A 282 14.41 -12.66 -8.96
N ASP A 283 14.19 -11.38 -8.65
CA ASP A 283 12.96 -10.67 -8.98
C ASP A 283 13.23 -9.44 -9.84
N SER A 284 12.21 -8.95 -10.54
CA SER A 284 12.37 -7.87 -11.49
C SER A 284 11.16 -6.97 -11.61
N THR A 285 11.42 -5.68 -11.86
CA THR A 285 10.39 -4.66 -12.07
C THR A 285 10.84 -3.66 -13.13
N THR A 286 9.89 -3.02 -13.81
CA THR A 286 10.20 -2.05 -14.87
C THR A 286 9.93 -0.64 -14.36
N VAL A 287 10.91 0.24 -14.55
CA VAL A 287 10.78 1.67 -14.25
C VAL A 287 10.75 2.45 -15.56
N THR A 288 9.81 3.39 -15.65
CA THR A 288 9.72 4.34 -16.77
C THR A 288 9.98 5.75 -16.24
N VAL A 289 11.02 6.40 -16.75
CA VAL A 289 11.37 7.78 -16.41
C VAL A 289 10.73 8.72 -17.45
N HIS A 290 9.83 9.57 -16.99
CA HIS A 290 9.09 10.48 -17.85
C HIS A 290 9.85 11.78 -18.15
N TYR A 291 9.88 12.14 -19.43
CA TYR A 291 10.50 13.37 -19.94
C TYR A 291 9.62 14.04 -21.00
N LEU A 292 9.86 15.35 -21.20
CA LEU A 292 9.19 16.18 -22.20
C LEU A 292 10.13 17.31 -22.65
N ASP A 293 10.62 17.17 -23.89
CA ASP A 293 11.41 18.19 -24.58
C ASP A 293 10.58 18.83 -25.69
N LEU A 294 10.83 20.12 -25.90
CA LEU A 294 10.18 20.94 -26.90
C LEU A 294 11.26 21.76 -27.61
N SER A 295 11.26 21.76 -28.94
CA SER A 295 12.13 22.59 -29.75
C SER A 295 11.32 23.30 -30.83
N LEU A 296 11.38 24.63 -30.85
CA LEU A 296 10.71 25.49 -31.82
C LEU A 296 11.74 26.13 -32.75
N THR A 297 11.55 25.94 -34.05
CA THR A 297 12.44 26.47 -35.09
C THR A 297 11.64 27.25 -36.13
N PRO A 298 11.91 28.56 -36.33
CA PRO A 298 12.75 29.40 -35.47
C PRO A 298 12.05 29.77 -34.15
N SER A 299 12.83 30.11 -33.13
CA SER A 299 12.36 30.62 -31.83
C SER A 299 12.93 32.00 -31.55
N GLY A 300 12.33 32.73 -30.61
CA GLY A 300 12.71 34.12 -30.31
C GLY A 300 12.14 35.11 -31.32
N GLU A 301 12.79 36.27 -31.46
CA GLU A 301 12.38 37.31 -32.40
C GLU A 301 12.93 37.03 -33.80
N VAL A 302 12.04 37.05 -34.79
CA VAL A 302 12.36 36.80 -36.21
C VAL A 302 11.76 37.92 -37.04
N ILE A 303 12.62 38.62 -37.76
CA ILE A 303 12.23 39.69 -38.69
C ILE A 303 12.31 39.13 -40.11
N LYS A 304 11.20 39.24 -40.85
CA LYS A 304 11.08 38.78 -42.24
C LYS A 304 10.44 39.83 -43.12
N GLN A 305 10.74 39.79 -44.41
CA GLN A 305 10.12 40.67 -45.39
C GLN A 305 8.76 40.11 -45.82
N ILE A 306 7.83 40.99 -46.17
CA ILE A 306 6.55 40.62 -46.78
C ILE A 306 6.79 39.75 -48.03
N GLY A 307 5.97 38.71 -48.20
CA GLY A 307 6.07 37.78 -49.33
C GLY A 307 7.06 36.62 -49.13
N GLU A 308 7.98 36.70 -48.16
CA GLU A 308 8.92 35.62 -47.87
C GLU A 308 8.21 34.39 -47.28
N ALA A 309 8.78 33.20 -47.50
CA ALA A 309 8.35 31.99 -46.82
C ALA A 309 9.04 31.87 -45.46
N LEU A 310 8.31 31.37 -44.47
CA LEU A 310 8.84 31.06 -43.14
C LEU A 310 8.40 29.66 -42.71
N PRO A 311 9.27 28.64 -42.83
CA PRO A 311 8.98 27.33 -42.28
C PRO A 311 9.05 27.40 -40.76
N VAL A 312 7.94 27.07 -40.10
CA VAL A 312 7.85 26.96 -38.65
C VAL A 312 7.64 25.51 -38.29
N SER A 313 8.53 24.96 -37.48
CA SER A 313 8.45 23.59 -36.98
C SER A 313 8.55 23.59 -35.47
N CYS A 314 7.67 22.84 -34.83
CA CYS A 314 7.73 22.57 -33.40
C CYS A 314 7.86 21.06 -33.21
N THR A 315 9.03 20.61 -32.77
CA THR A 315 9.35 19.20 -32.56
C THR A 315 9.32 18.88 -31.08
N ILE A 316 8.75 17.70 -30.77
CA ILE A 316 8.53 17.24 -29.40
C ILE A 316 9.21 15.88 -29.27
N SER A 317 9.96 15.70 -28.19
CA SER A 317 10.50 14.42 -27.79
C SER A 317 10.01 14.12 -26.38
N SER A 318 9.25 13.04 -26.21
CA SER A 318 8.61 12.73 -24.93
C SER A 318 8.50 11.24 -24.69
N SER A 319 8.47 10.86 -23.41
CA SER A 319 8.34 9.46 -22.97
C SER A 319 6.98 8.81 -23.29
N LYS A 320 5.95 9.62 -23.55
CA LYS A 320 4.59 9.23 -23.93
C LYS A 320 4.05 10.21 -24.96
N ASN A 321 2.86 9.93 -25.49
CA ASN A 321 2.17 10.83 -26.42
C ASN A 321 1.87 12.18 -25.74
N ALA A 322 2.49 13.25 -26.24
CA ALA A 322 2.26 14.60 -25.76
C ALA A 322 1.26 15.33 -26.64
N THR A 323 0.42 16.17 -26.05
CA THR A 323 -0.53 17.01 -26.79
C THR A 323 0.11 18.35 -27.10
N VAL A 324 0.15 18.71 -28.37
CA VAL A 324 0.74 19.96 -28.86
C VAL A 324 -0.36 20.91 -29.27
N PHE A 325 -0.18 22.19 -28.99
CA PHE A 325 -1.05 23.22 -29.50
C PHE A 325 -0.38 24.56 -29.66
N TRP A 326 -1.02 25.39 -30.47
CA TRP A 326 -0.51 26.68 -30.88
C TRP A 326 -1.41 27.80 -30.38
N LEU A 327 -0.78 28.89 -29.96
CA LEU A 327 -1.45 30.15 -29.63
C LEU A 327 -0.83 31.24 -30.52
N LYS A 328 -1.65 32.11 -31.12
CA LYS A 328 -1.22 33.37 -31.72
C LYS A 328 -1.77 34.51 -30.87
N ASP A 329 -0.90 35.35 -30.31
CA ASP A 329 -1.30 36.49 -29.47
C ASP A 329 -2.27 36.06 -28.34
N ASN A 330 -1.95 34.94 -27.68
CA ASN A 330 -2.76 34.25 -26.66
C ASN A 330 -4.09 33.63 -27.11
N ASN A 331 -4.39 33.63 -28.41
CA ASN A 331 -5.58 33.00 -28.96
C ASN A 331 -5.25 31.62 -29.55
N ARG A 332 -6.05 30.61 -29.19
CA ARG A 332 -5.83 29.24 -29.64
C ARG A 332 -6.04 29.08 -31.14
N MET A 333 -5.01 28.55 -31.81
CA MET A 333 -5.06 28.23 -33.23
C MET A 333 -5.67 26.85 -33.47
N ARG A 334 -6.31 26.69 -34.64
CA ARG A 334 -6.87 25.40 -35.07
C ARG A 334 -5.81 24.46 -35.67
N SER A 335 -4.77 25.03 -36.27
CA SER A 335 -3.68 24.32 -36.93
C SER A 335 -2.34 24.98 -36.58
N SER A 336 -1.24 24.26 -36.85
CA SER A 336 0.10 24.84 -36.78
C SER A 336 0.25 26.01 -37.77
N PRO A 337 1.06 27.03 -37.46
CA PRO A 337 1.37 28.11 -38.39
C PRO A 337 2.08 27.57 -39.64
N SER A 338 1.72 28.09 -40.80
CA SER A 338 2.34 27.75 -42.08
C SER A 338 2.38 29.00 -42.95
N PHE A 339 3.59 29.44 -43.30
CA PHE A 339 3.81 30.68 -44.05
C PHE A 339 4.54 30.38 -45.35
N SER A 340 3.79 30.21 -46.44
CA SER A 340 4.35 30.12 -47.79
C SER A 340 4.69 31.50 -48.37
N SER A 341 3.94 32.53 -47.98
CA SER A 341 4.16 33.93 -48.36
C SER A 341 3.59 34.86 -47.30
N LEU A 342 4.48 35.47 -46.51
CA LEU A 342 4.13 36.28 -45.34
C LEU A 342 3.34 37.54 -45.68
N GLN A 343 2.37 37.87 -44.82
CA GLN A 343 1.58 39.10 -44.83
C GLN A 343 1.75 39.88 -43.52
N TYR A 344 1.42 41.17 -43.50
CA TYR A 344 1.54 42.00 -42.27
C TYR A 344 0.73 41.46 -41.09
N GLN A 345 -0.43 40.84 -41.35
CA GLN A 345 -1.29 40.24 -40.34
C GLN A 345 -0.72 38.96 -39.70
N ASP A 346 0.27 38.33 -40.35
CA ASP A 346 0.99 37.17 -39.80
C ASP A 346 1.96 37.59 -38.70
N ALA A 347 2.26 38.88 -38.55
CA ALA A 347 3.01 39.37 -37.41
C ALA A 347 2.29 39.06 -36.09
N GLY A 348 3.06 38.74 -35.05
CA GLY A 348 2.56 38.43 -33.73
C GLY A 348 3.38 37.38 -32.98
N ASN A 349 2.87 37.00 -31.81
CA ASN A 349 3.52 36.05 -30.91
C ASN A 349 2.91 34.66 -31.09
N TYR A 350 3.70 33.73 -31.62
CA TYR A 350 3.34 32.33 -31.77
C TYR A 350 3.93 31.52 -30.64
N ILE A 351 3.07 30.89 -29.84
CA ILE A 351 3.48 30.02 -28.74
C ILE A 351 3.16 28.58 -29.13
N CYS A 352 4.19 27.74 -29.19
CA CYS A 352 4.01 26.30 -29.22
C CYS A 352 4.04 25.78 -27.79
N GLU A 353 2.94 25.19 -27.34
CA GLU A 353 2.79 24.64 -26.00
C GLU A 353 2.53 23.13 -26.08
N THR A 354 3.22 22.37 -25.24
CA THR A 354 3.08 20.92 -25.14
C THR A 354 2.94 20.49 -23.69
N THR A 355 2.14 19.47 -23.45
CA THR A 355 1.92 18.91 -22.11
C THR A 355 1.74 17.40 -22.18
N LEU A 356 2.23 16.72 -21.14
CA LEU A 356 2.01 15.29 -20.92
C LEU A 356 0.91 15.14 -19.87
N GLN A 357 -0.35 15.04 -20.28
CA GLN A 357 -1.50 15.10 -19.36
C GLN A 357 -1.48 14.02 -18.27
N GLU A 358 -0.96 12.84 -18.60
CA GLU A 358 -0.86 11.70 -17.66
C GLU A 358 0.24 11.86 -16.60
N VAL A 359 1.14 12.85 -16.76
CA VAL A 359 2.28 13.05 -15.86
C VAL A 359 2.31 14.50 -15.40
N GLU A 360 1.94 14.69 -14.14
CA GLU A 360 1.87 16.00 -13.50
C GLU A 360 3.20 16.77 -13.60
N GLY A 361 3.12 18.05 -13.95
CA GLY A 361 4.26 18.96 -14.00
C GLY A 361 5.10 18.90 -15.28
N LEU A 362 4.81 18.00 -16.22
CA LEU A 362 5.47 17.99 -17.54
C LEU A 362 4.69 18.83 -18.55
N LYS A 363 5.00 20.13 -18.54
CA LYS A 363 4.50 21.13 -19.50
C LYS A 363 5.66 22.02 -19.97
N LYS A 364 5.72 22.29 -21.28
CA LYS A 364 6.74 23.15 -21.89
C LYS A 364 6.11 24.07 -22.93
N SER A 365 6.68 25.25 -23.09
CA SER A 365 6.26 26.22 -24.10
C SER A 365 7.48 26.95 -24.67
N GLN A 366 7.44 27.23 -25.97
CA GLN A 366 8.42 28.10 -26.65
C GLN A 366 7.69 29.15 -27.48
N ILE A 367 8.34 30.29 -27.69
CA ILE A 367 7.75 31.48 -28.31
C ILE A 367 8.56 31.87 -29.56
N LEU A 368 7.84 32.18 -30.63
CA LEU A 368 8.32 32.84 -31.85
C LEU A 368 7.61 34.19 -31.96
N THR A 369 8.35 35.29 -31.90
CA THR A 369 7.86 36.64 -32.16
C THR A 369 8.16 36.99 -33.61
N LEU A 370 7.14 36.95 -34.45
CA LEU A 370 7.27 37.20 -35.88
C LEU A 370 6.99 38.66 -36.19
N ILE A 371 7.96 39.34 -36.80
CA ILE A 371 7.85 40.70 -37.29
C ILE A 371 7.93 40.66 -38.82
N VAL A 372 6.86 41.10 -39.48
CA VAL A 372 6.80 41.19 -40.95
C VAL A 372 6.97 42.65 -41.36
N GLN A 373 8.07 42.95 -42.05
CA GLN A 373 8.43 44.28 -42.53
C GLN A 373 8.25 44.38 -44.05
N GLY A 374 8.00 45.58 -44.55
CA GLY A 374 7.94 45.82 -45.99
C GLY A 374 7.40 47.19 -46.33
N LYS A 375 7.25 47.47 -47.63
CA LYS A 375 6.67 48.72 -48.11
C LYS A 375 5.17 48.82 -47.84
N PRO A 376 4.63 50.03 -47.60
CA PRO A 376 3.20 50.20 -47.42
C PRO A 376 2.41 49.71 -48.65
N GLN A 377 1.28 49.06 -48.43
CA GLN A 377 0.30 48.73 -49.45
C GLN A 377 -0.94 49.59 -49.24
N ILE A 378 -1.41 50.23 -50.30
CA ILE A 378 -2.52 51.18 -50.25
C ILE A 378 -3.67 50.65 -51.12
N LYS A 379 -4.88 50.67 -50.57
CA LYS A 379 -6.13 50.56 -51.33
C LYS A 379 -7.01 51.76 -51.02
N MET A 380 -7.63 52.36 -52.04
CA MET A 380 -8.52 53.49 -51.84
C MET A 380 -9.96 53.16 -52.18
N SER A 381 -10.88 53.66 -51.37
CA SER A 381 -12.33 53.51 -51.56
C SER A 381 -13.04 54.85 -51.39
N LYS A 382 -14.12 55.07 -52.15
CA LYS A 382 -14.99 56.25 -52.05
C LYS A 382 -16.39 55.85 -51.60
N ARG A 383 -17.02 56.67 -50.77
CA ARG A 383 -18.45 56.57 -50.44
C ARG A 383 -19.10 57.95 -50.50
N THR A 384 -20.24 58.07 -51.19
CA THR A 384 -21.02 59.31 -51.22
C THR A 384 -21.95 59.37 -50.00
N SER A 385 -22.09 60.53 -49.38
CA SER A 385 -23.04 60.75 -48.29
C SER A 385 -24.48 60.52 -48.77
N THR A 386 -25.38 60.13 -47.87
CA THR A 386 -26.79 59.81 -48.18
C THR A 386 -27.55 60.98 -48.79
N ASP A 387 -27.19 62.20 -48.40
CA ASP A 387 -27.71 63.47 -48.92
C ASP A 387 -26.93 64.00 -50.13
N GLY A 388 -25.91 63.27 -50.59
CA GLY A 388 -25.03 63.69 -51.68
C GLY A 388 -24.07 64.84 -51.36
N SER A 389 -24.10 65.40 -50.14
CA SER A 389 -23.45 66.67 -49.80
C SER A 389 -21.92 66.58 -49.67
N TYR A 390 -21.38 65.40 -49.37
CA TYR A 390 -19.94 65.14 -49.35
C TYR A 390 -19.63 63.69 -49.73
N LYS A 391 -18.37 63.46 -50.11
CA LYS A 391 -17.81 62.13 -50.35
C LYS A 391 -16.75 61.85 -49.30
N THR A 392 -16.80 60.65 -48.71
CA THR A 392 -15.78 60.13 -47.80
C THR A 392 -14.83 59.25 -48.59
N ILE A 393 -13.55 59.62 -48.58
CA ILE A 393 -12.49 58.86 -49.23
C ILE A 393 -11.66 58.21 -48.14
N ALA A 394 -11.48 56.90 -48.25
CA ALA A 394 -10.73 56.11 -47.29
C ALA A 394 -9.52 55.49 -48.00
N CYS A 395 -8.34 55.71 -47.41
CA CYS A 395 -7.09 55.07 -47.77
C CYS A 395 -6.81 53.98 -46.74
N HIS A 396 -7.00 52.73 -47.15
CA HIS A 396 -6.70 51.54 -46.39
C HIS A 396 -5.21 51.26 -46.56
N VAL A 397 -4.47 51.36 -45.46
CA VAL A 397 -3.01 51.23 -45.46
C VAL A 397 -2.62 50.01 -44.65
N GLU A 398 -1.80 49.17 -45.25
CA GLU A 398 -1.17 48.00 -44.62
C GLU A 398 0.34 48.15 -44.72
N GLY A 399 1.08 48.08 -43.61
CA GLY A 399 2.53 48.28 -43.63
C GLY A 399 3.14 48.28 -42.25
N PHE A 400 4.35 47.76 -42.12
CA PHE A 400 5.16 47.84 -40.89
C PHE A 400 6.64 48.11 -41.23
N PRO A 401 7.34 49.04 -40.53
CA PRO A 401 6.86 49.89 -39.44
C PRO A 401 5.70 50.81 -39.82
N LYS A 402 4.91 51.30 -38.84
CA LYS A 402 3.67 52.07 -39.09
C LYS A 402 3.93 53.20 -40.10
N PRO A 403 3.30 53.18 -41.29
CA PRO A 403 3.44 54.24 -42.28
C PRO A 403 2.81 55.57 -41.83
N ALA A 404 3.42 56.68 -42.19
CA ALA A 404 2.83 58.02 -42.13
C ALA A 404 2.03 58.30 -43.41
N VAL A 405 0.83 58.88 -43.29
CA VAL A 405 -0.07 59.13 -44.43
C VAL A 405 -0.18 60.62 -44.72
N GLN A 406 -0.04 60.97 -46.00
CA GLN A 406 -0.25 62.31 -46.52
C GLN A 406 -1.26 62.28 -47.67
N TRP A 407 -2.23 63.19 -47.63
CA TRP A 407 -3.24 63.36 -48.68
C TRP A 407 -2.91 64.58 -49.53
N THR A 408 -2.99 64.43 -50.86
CA THR A 408 -2.84 65.54 -51.80
C THR A 408 -3.98 65.58 -52.79
N SER A 409 -4.32 66.79 -53.23
CA SER A 409 -5.23 67.09 -54.33
C SER A 409 -4.50 67.98 -55.34
N SER A 410 -5.04 68.14 -56.55
CA SER A 410 -4.47 68.95 -57.64
C SER A 410 -4.12 70.40 -57.25
N GLY A 411 -4.59 70.90 -56.10
CA GLY A 411 -4.27 72.22 -55.55
C GLY A 411 -3.48 72.26 -54.21
N GLY A 412 -3.03 71.12 -53.65
CA GLY A 412 -2.21 71.13 -52.42
C GLY A 412 -2.44 69.97 -51.44
N VAL A 413 -1.86 70.09 -50.23
CA VAL A 413 -1.92 69.08 -49.15
C VAL A 413 -3.21 69.22 -48.33
N ILE A 414 -3.86 68.10 -48.00
CA ILE A 414 -5.08 68.06 -47.19
C ILE A 414 -4.75 67.67 -45.74
N ASN A 415 -5.04 68.55 -44.78
CA ASN A 415 -4.69 68.35 -43.37
C ASN A 415 -5.85 67.85 -42.48
N LYS A 416 -7.03 67.55 -43.05
CA LYS A 416 -8.25 67.14 -42.30
C LYS A 416 -8.49 65.62 -42.33
N ALA A 417 -7.44 64.82 -42.26
CA ALA A 417 -7.55 63.37 -42.25
C ALA A 417 -7.82 62.82 -40.84
N LYS A 418 -8.62 61.75 -40.74
CA LYS A 418 -8.85 60.99 -39.51
C LYS A 418 -8.35 59.57 -39.68
N GLU A 419 -7.48 59.11 -38.79
CA GLU A 419 -6.96 57.74 -38.79
C GLU A 419 -7.72 56.84 -37.81
N THR A 420 -7.89 55.58 -38.18
CA THR A 420 -8.28 54.52 -37.24
C THR A 420 -7.08 54.08 -36.38
N LYS A 421 -7.34 53.28 -35.34
CA LYS A 421 -6.26 52.60 -34.60
C LYS A 421 -5.45 51.72 -35.56
N TYR A 422 -4.15 51.64 -35.30
CA TYR A 422 -3.22 50.77 -36.00
C TYR A 422 -3.20 49.40 -35.34
N ILE A 423 -3.72 48.38 -36.02
CA ILE A 423 -3.93 47.02 -35.50
C ILE A 423 -3.42 46.02 -36.54
N ASN A 424 -2.54 45.10 -36.15
CA ASN A 424 -2.00 44.03 -37.01
C ASN A 424 -1.45 44.53 -38.36
N GLY A 425 -0.75 45.67 -38.35
CA GLY A 425 -0.18 46.27 -39.55
C GLY A 425 -1.16 47.11 -40.39
N LYS A 426 -2.42 47.25 -39.97
CA LYS A 426 -3.48 47.90 -40.75
C LYS A 426 -4.08 49.12 -40.06
N PHE A 427 -4.39 50.15 -40.84
CA PHE A 427 -5.19 51.30 -40.42
C PHE A 427 -5.83 51.97 -41.64
N ILE A 428 -6.82 52.82 -41.39
CA ILE A 428 -7.53 53.56 -42.44
C ILE A 428 -7.41 55.05 -42.15
N SER A 429 -6.90 55.80 -43.12
CA SER A 429 -6.93 57.26 -43.13
C SER A 429 -8.14 57.73 -43.94
N LYS A 430 -9.00 58.58 -43.38
CA LYS A 430 -10.24 59.04 -44.01
C LYS A 430 -10.26 60.56 -44.15
N ILE A 431 -10.67 61.04 -45.32
CA ILE A 431 -10.96 62.46 -45.58
C ILE A 431 -12.41 62.61 -46.04
N LYS A 432 -13.03 63.75 -45.71
CA LYS A 432 -14.33 64.16 -46.24
C LYS A 432 -14.14 65.36 -47.17
N ILE A 433 -14.66 65.27 -48.38
CA ILE A 433 -14.53 66.29 -49.41
C ILE A 433 -15.87 66.53 -50.10
N ALA A 434 -16.13 67.75 -50.54
CA ALA A 434 -17.27 68.10 -51.37
C ALA A 434 -16.72 68.86 -52.59
N PRO A 435 -16.26 68.15 -53.62
CA PRO A 435 -15.56 68.79 -54.73
C PRO A 435 -16.55 69.45 -55.69
N GLU A 436 -16.28 70.71 -56.06
CA GLU A 436 -17.06 71.47 -57.04
C GLU A 436 -16.74 71.05 -58.50
N GLU A 437 -15.53 70.52 -58.71
CA GLU A 437 -15.05 69.99 -59.98
C GLU A 437 -14.50 68.56 -59.83
N ASN A 438 -14.27 67.85 -60.93
CA ASN A 438 -13.65 66.54 -60.87
C ASN A 438 -12.20 66.67 -60.37
N ILE A 439 -11.89 66.10 -59.21
CA ILE A 439 -10.56 66.15 -58.61
C ILE A 439 -9.92 64.77 -58.55
N THR A 440 -8.60 64.71 -58.72
CA THR A 440 -7.81 63.52 -58.41
C THR A 440 -7.28 63.66 -57.00
N LEU A 441 -7.60 62.70 -56.15
CA LEU A 441 -7.03 62.60 -54.82
C LEU A 441 -5.92 61.55 -54.81
N THR A 442 -4.81 61.89 -54.19
CA THR A 442 -3.67 61.00 -54.03
C THR A 442 -3.43 60.75 -52.54
N CYS A 443 -3.39 59.48 -52.16
CA CYS A 443 -2.92 59.04 -50.85
C CYS A 443 -1.46 58.58 -50.98
N ILE A 444 -0.60 59.14 -50.15
CA ILE A 444 0.81 58.78 -50.03
C ILE A 444 0.99 58.17 -48.64
N ALA A 445 1.48 56.93 -48.58
CA ALA A 445 1.86 56.29 -47.33
C ALA A 445 3.36 55.99 -47.36
N GLU A 446 4.08 56.41 -46.32
CA GLU A 446 5.53 56.31 -46.25
C GLU A 446 5.95 55.71 -44.92
N ASN A 447 6.77 54.66 -44.97
CA ASN A 447 7.46 54.15 -43.79
C ASN A 447 8.98 54.26 -43.95
N LEU A 448 9.73 53.79 -42.95
CA LEU A 448 11.19 53.85 -42.95
C LEU A 448 11.85 53.02 -44.07
N LEU A 449 11.10 52.20 -44.80
CA LEU A 449 11.61 51.34 -45.86
C LEU A 449 11.32 51.94 -47.24
N GLU A 450 10.04 52.25 -47.53
CA GLU A 450 9.64 52.75 -48.85
C GLU A 450 8.33 53.56 -48.80
N ARG A 451 8.04 54.23 -49.92
CA ARG A 451 6.84 55.04 -50.15
C ARG A 451 5.89 54.34 -51.13
N ALA A 452 4.61 54.33 -50.81
CA ALA A 452 3.54 53.92 -51.70
C ALA A 452 2.62 55.10 -52.04
N VAL A 453 2.11 55.10 -53.27
CA VAL A 453 1.26 56.17 -53.80
C VAL A 453 0.10 55.54 -54.55
N THR A 454 -1.11 56.03 -54.32
CA THR A 454 -2.30 55.62 -55.08
C THR A 454 -3.19 56.83 -55.29
N SER A 455 -3.79 56.94 -56.46
CA SER A 455 -4.68 58.05 -56.83
C SER A 455 -6.08 57.56 -57.21
N LEU A 456 -7.11 58.36 -56.91
CA LEU A 456 -8.51 58.08 -57.23
C LEU A 456 -9.17 59.36 -57.74
N ASN A 457 -9.86 59.24 -58.87
CA ASN A 457 -10.66 60.32 -59.43
C ASN A 457 -12.01 60.39 -58.71
N VAL A 458 -12.36 61.58 -58.24
CA VAL A 458 -13.60 61.86 -57.54
C VAL A 458 -14.37 62.92 -58.33
N SER A 459 -15.54 62.54 -58.83
CA SER A 459 -16.41 63.45 -59.59
C SER A 459 -17.13 64.44 -58.67
N ALA A 460 -17.44 65.62 -59.19
CA ALA A 460 -18.30 66.59 -58.50
C ALA A 460 -19.77 66.15 -58.42
N ILE A 461 -20.18 65.23 -59.30
CA ILE A 461 -21.58 64.82 -59.44
C ILE A 461 -21.97 63.82 -58.33
N SER A 462 -23.08 64.10 -57.65
CA SER A 462 -23.70 63.27 -56.61
C SER A 462 -24.56 62.15 -57.20
N ILE A 463 -24.03 61.38 -58.16
CA ILE A 463 -24.72 60.15 -58.61
C ILE A 463 -24.55 59.10 -57.51
N PRO A 464 -25.62 58.47 -57.00
CA PRO A 464 -25.50 57.26 -56.21
C PRO A 464 -25.00 56.13 -57.12
N GLU A 465 -23.69 55.87 -57.10
CA GLU A 465 -23.13 54.60 -57.60
C GLU A 465 -23.71 53.48 -56.73
N SER A 466 -24.30 52.47 -57.36
CA SER A 466 -24.86 51.29 -56.70
C SER A 466 -23.82 50.66 -55.77
N ASP A 467 -24.22 50.44 -54.52
CA ASP A 467 -23.38 49.88 -53.47
C ASP A 467 -22.68 48.59 -53.94
N GLU A 468 -21.34 48.58 -53.93
CA GLU A 468 -20.63 47.32 -53.73
C GLU A 468 -21.02 46.81 -52.32
N PRO A 469 -21.39 45.52 -52.19
CA PRO A 469 -21.90 45.00 -50.93
C PRO A 469 -20.89 45.20 -49.81
N GLU A 470 -21.37 45.69 -48.67
CA GLU A 470 -20.58 45.84 -47.47
C GLU A 470 -19.91 44.50 -47.08
N GLU A 471 -18.59 44.44 -47.10
CA GLU A 471 -17.90 43.64 -46.10
C GLU A 471 -18.24 44.23 -44.74
N LYS A 472 -19.21 43.63 -44.06
CA LYS A 472 -19.49 43.87 -42.64
C LYS A 472 -18.18 43.74 -41.88
N SER A 473 -17.63 44.87 -41.44
CA SER A 473 -16.67 44.87 -40.36
C SER A 473 -17.33 44.23 -39.14
N ASP A 474 -16.63 43.28 -38.52
CA ASP A 474 -17.02 42.50 -37.33
C ASP A 474 -17.37 43.36 -36.08
N ASP A 475 -17.37 44.69 -36.19
CA ASP A 475 -17.65 45.63 -35.11
C ASP A 475 -19.12 45.56 -34.63
N ASN A 476 -20.05 45.12 -35.49
CA ASN A 476 -21.43 44.87 -35.09
C ASN A 476 -21.63 43.53 -34.37
N ARG A 477 -20.59 42.69 -34.30
CA ARG A 477 -20.63 41.42 -33.57
C ARG A 477 -20.44 41.62 -32.07
N GLU A 478 -19.92 42.76 -31.60
CA GLU A 478 -19.90 43.07 -30.17
C GLU A 478 -21.30 43.39 -29.62
N ASN A 479 -22.11 44.19 -30.32
CA ASN A 479 -23.45 44.54 -29.84
C ASN A 479 -24.46 43.38 -29.91
N ILE A 480 -24.37 42.50 -30.92
CA ILE A 480 -25.25 41.31 -30.99
C ILE A 480 -24.81 40.27 -29.94
N ASN A 481 -23.51 40.18 -29.64
CA ASN A 481 -23.00 39.25 -28.64
C ASN A 481 -23.31 39.72 -27.21
N ASP A 482 -23.43 41.03 -26.97
CA ASP A 482 -23.85 41.53 -25.65
C ASP A 482 -25.35 41.37 -25.41
N GLN A 483 -26.20 41.49 -26.44
CA GLN A 483 -27.61 41.07 -26.32
C GLN A 483 -27.74 39.54 -26.17
N ALA A 484 -26.93 38.74 -26.86
CA ALA A 484 -26.92 37.29 -26.70
C ALA A 484 -26.40 36.86 -25.31
N LYS A 485 -25.36 37.52 -24.77
CA LYS A 485 -24.87 37.30 -23.40
C LYS A 485 -25.89 37.72 -22.34
N LEU A 486 -26.65 38.79 -22.58
CA LEU A 486 -27.73 39.22 -21.67
C LEU A 486 -28.86 38.18 -21.66
N ILE A 487 -29.25 37.65 -22.83
CA ILE A 487 -30.26 36.59 -22.94
C ILE A 487 -29.75 35.29 -22.31
N VAL A 488 -28.51 34.87 -22.58
CA VAL A 488 -27.90 33.69 -21.96
C VAL A 488 -27.76 33.87 -20.44
N GLY A 489 -27.40 35.05 -19.96
CA GLY A 489 -27.35 35.39 -18.54
C GLY A 489 -28.72 35.31 -17.85
N ILE A 490 -29.78 35.79 -18.51
CA ILE A 490 -31.16 35.66 -18.02
C ILE A 490 -31.60 34.19 -18.01
N VAL A 491 -31.31 33.43 -19.07
CA VAL A 491 -31.69 32.01 -19.16
C VAL A 491 -30.92 31.16 -18.15
N VAL A 492 -29.61 31.37 -17.99
CA VAL A 492 -28.79 30.68 -16.99
C VAL A 492 -29.21 31.10 -15.57
N GLY A 493 -29.53 32.37 -15.35
CA GLY A 493 -30.07 32.85 -14.08
C GLY A 493 -31.42 32.22 -13.73
N LEU A 494 -32.33 32.10 -14.70
CA LEU A 494 -33.62 31.43 -14.53
C LEU A 494 -33.47 29.92 -14.31
N LEU A 495 -32.53 29.25 -14.99
CA LEU A 495 -32.22 27.84 -14.78
C LEU A 495 -31.61 27.60 -13.40
N LEU A 496 -30.70 28.45 -12.94
CA LEU A 496 -30.14 28.40 -11.59
C LEU A 496 -31.20 28.69 -10.52
N ALA A 497 -32.10 29.64 -10.76
CA ALA A 497 -33.23 29.90 -9.85
C ALA A 497 -34.18 28.70 -9.79
N ALA A 498 -34.45 28.04 -10.92
CA ALA A 498 -35.28 26.84 -10.99
C ALA A 498 -34.63 25.63 -10.29
N THR A 499 -33.31 25.44 -10.42
CA THR A 499 -32.60 24.38 -9.69
C THR A 499 -32.56 24.66 -8.19
N VAL A 500 -32.33 25.91 -7.77
CA VAL A 500 -32.38 26.30 -6.35
C VAL A 500 -33.80 26.12 -5.79
N ALA A 501 -34.83 26.52 -6.53
CA ALA A 501 -36.22 26.29 -6.15
C ALA A 501 -36.55 24.79 -6.10
N GLY A 502 -36.04 23.98 -7.04
CA GLY A 502 -36.17 22.53 -7.04
C GLY A 502 -35.49 21.86 -5.84
N VAL A 503 -34.28 22.31 -5.47
CA VAL A 503 -33.56 21.82 -4.28
C VAL A 503 -34.27 22.26 -3.00
N ALA A 504 -34.77 23.50 -2.94
CA ALA A 504 -35.56 24.00 -1.82
C ALA A 504 -36.88 23.21 -1.66
N TYR A 505 -37.57 22.93 -2.76
CA TYR A 505 -38.77 22.09 -2.78
C TYR A 505 -38.47 20.64 -2.39
N TRP A 506 -37.33 20.09 -2.84
CA TRP A 506 -36.87 18.76 -2.45
C TRP A 506 -36.53 18.68 -0.96
N LEU A 507 -35.86 19.69 -0.41
CA LEU A 507 -35.60 19.81 1.03
C LEU A 507 -36.90 19.98 1.83
N TYR A 508 -37.86 20.75 1.31
CA TYR A 508 -39.19 20.89 1.91
C TYR A 508 -39.96 19.56 1.92
N MET A 509 -39.97 18.82 0.81
CA MET A 509 -40.55 17.47 0.71
C MET A 509 -39.84 16.46 1.63
N LYS A 510 -38.52 16.56 1.77
CA LYS A 510 -37.73 15.71 2.67
C LYS A 510 -38.02 16.03 4.14
N LYS A 511 -38.31 17.29 4.48
CA LYS A 511 -38.72 17.72 5.83
C LYS A 511 -40.17 17.33 6.13
N SER A 512 -41.06 17.36 5.14
CA SER A 512 -42.45 16.89 5.24
C SER A 512 -42.54 15.36 5.46
N LYS A 513 -41.71 14.57 4.78
CA LYS A 513 -41.66 13.10 4.96
C LYS A 513 -41.09 12.63 6.30
N SER A 514 -40.46 13.50 7.08
CA SER A 514 -39.92 13.16 8.41
C SER A 514 -40.88 13.43 9.57
N ALA A 515 -42.07 14.02 9.31
CA ALA A 515 -43.02 14.44 10.35
C ALA A 515 -44.28 13.56 10.48
N SER A 516 -44.37 12.45 9.74
CA SER A 516 -45.56 11.57 9.80
C SER A 516 -45.20 10.08 9.84
N LYS A 517 -44.58 9.63 10.93
CA LYS A 517 -44.64 8.23 11.40
C LYS A 517 -44.62 8.17 12.93
N HIS A 518 -45.80 8.35 13.52
CA HIS A 518 -46.17 7.81 14.83
C HIS A 518 -47.70 7.68 14.86
N LEU A 519 -48.21 6.47 14.60
CA LEU A 519 -49.33 5.83 15.33
C LEU A 519 -49.66 4.47 14.70
N GLU A 520 -49.99 3.51 15.55
CA GLU A 520 -50.27 2.09 15.32
C GLU A 520 -51.68 1.78 14.78
N ILE A 521 -51.96 0.46 14.70
CA ILE A 521 -53.24 -0.32 14.68
C ILE A 521 -53.90 -0.69 13.31
N PRO A 522 -54.76 -1.75 13.20
CA PRO A 522 -54.44 -3.05 12.57
C PRO A 522 -55.46 -3.57 11.51
N ASN A 523 -55.25 -4.80 11.01
CA ASN A 523 -56.21 -5.78 10.43
C ASN A 523 -57.20 -5.37 9.32
N HIS A 524 -57.09 -5.97 8.12
CA HIS A 524 -57.88 -7.15 7.66
C HIS A 524 -57.73 -7.38 6.13
N LEU A 525 -57.52 -8.66 5.79
CA LEU A 525 -57.92 -9.44 4.60
C LEU A 525 -58.22 -8.72 3.25
N VAL A 526 -57.63 -9.22 2.15
CA VAL A 526 -58.29 -10.09 1.13
C VAL A 526 -57.37 -10.32 -0.09
N ALA A 527 -57.17 -11.61 -0.40
CA ALA A 527 -56.99 -12.32 -1.68
C ALA A 527 -56.05 -11.84 -2.82
N ILE A 528 -55.03 -12.68 -3.03
CA ILE A 528 -54.37 -13.24 -4.24
C ILE A 528 -55.37 -13.42 -5.43
N PRO A 529 -55.01 -13.30 -6.74
CA PRO A 529 -53.93 -14.11 -7.32
C PRO A 529 -52.94 -13.55 -8.34
N GLU A 530 -51.83 -14.30 -8.34
CA GLU A 530 -50.79 -14.45 -9.35
C GLU A 530 -51.29 -14.39 -10.79
N ASN A 531 -50.48 -13.77 -11.66
CA ASN A 531 -50.20 -14.42 -12.93
C ASN A 531 -48.71 -14.27 -13.29
N LYS A 532 -48.05 -15.42 -13.40
CA LYS A 532 -46.67 -15.58 -13.86
C LYS A 532 -46.66 -15.52 -15.38
N TYR A 533 -45.74 -14.76 -15.95
CA TYR A 533 -45.22 -15.09 -17.28
C TYR A 533 -43.70 -14.98 -17.27
N ARG A 534 -43.07 -16.10 -17.65
CA ARG A 534 -41.65 -16.35 -17.82
C ARG A 534 -41.19 -15.72 -19.15
N PRO A 535 -39.98 -15.14 -19.26
CA PRO A 535 -39.41 -14.78 -20.55
C PRO A 535 -38.56 -15.95 -21.11
N THR A 536 -38.70 -16.21 -22.40
CA THR A 536 -37.82 -17.04 -23.21
C THR A 536 -37.08 -16.16 -24.22
N GLU A 537 -35.81 -16.53 -24.43
CA GLU A 537 -34.97 -16.33 -25.63
C GLU A 537 -34.52 -14.88 -25.92
N ALA A 538 -33.28 -14.61 -26.33
CA ALA A 538 -32.22 -15.43 -26.92
C ALA A 538 -30.83 -14.88 -26.53
#